data_AF-A0A7S1V8U0-F1
#
_entry.id   AF-A0A7S1V8U0-F1
#
_cell.length_a   1.000
_cell.length_b   1.000
_cell.length_c   1.000
_cell.angle_alpha   90.00
_cell.angle_beta   90.00
_cell.angle_gamma   90.00
#
_symmetry.space_group_name_H-M   'P 1'
#
loop_
_entity.id
_entity.type
_entity.pdbx_description
1 polymer ?
#
loop_
_entity_poly.entity_id
_entity_poly.type
_entity_poly.pdbx_seq_one_letter_code
_entity_poly.pdbx_strand_id
1 'polypeptide(L)'
;MGGAGRSFAFAVFEGPEAATAAASLDAMPFAGVMLRVKRPREYVPPPSAVAAMATGAVLARDVPDVPHKVFVGGIDNQLSYDEVRQILETAGPLAALNLMPPRYPDSKNRGYAFALYANPADTDAAIAKLSG
;
A
#
# COMPACT_ATOMS: atom_id res chain seq x y z
N MET A 1 31.80 -3.31 6.42
CA MET A 1 30.99 -4.52 6.69
C MET A 1 29.89 -4.11 7.66
N GLY A 2 28.67 -3.83 7.19
CA GLY A 2 27.57 -3.36 8.04
C GLY A 2 26.27 -3.95 7.55
N GLY A 3 25.83 -5.04 8.18
CA GLY A 3 24.60 -5.72 7.82
C GLY A 3 23.42 -4.78 8.05
N ALA A 4 22.70 -4.45 6.98
CA ALA A 4 21.40 -3.81 7.06
C ALA A 4 20.41 -4.81 7.69
N GLY A 5 20.40 -4.88 9.02
CA GLY A 5 19.36 -5.54 9.77
C GLY A 5 18.02 -4.94 9.36
N ARG A 6 17.02 -5.79 9.10
CA ARG A 6 15.64 -5.34 8.92
C ARG A 6 15.18 -4.71 10.23
N SER A 7 15.32 -3.39 10.34
CA SER A 7 14.90 -2.62 11.51
C SER A 7 13.39 -2.41 11.43
N PHE A 8 12.66 -2.96 12.40
CA PHE A 8 11.25 -2.68 12.65
C PHE A 8 11.11 -2.16 14.08
N ALA A 9 10.08 -1.34 14.31
CA ALA A 9 9.76 -0.80 15.63
C ALA A 9 8.25 -0.92 15.87
N PHE A 10 7.87 -1.04 17.13
CA PHE A 10 6.48 -1.00 17.56
C PHE A 10 6.21 0.34 18.23
N ALA A 11 5.18 1.04 17.77
CA ALA A 11 4.70 2.27 18.38
C ALA A 11 3.37 1.98 19.08
N VAL A 12 3.28 2.35 20.36
CA VAL A 12 2.04 2.28 21.14
C VAL A 12 1.46 3.69 21.20
N PHE A 13 0.18 3.81 20.85
CA PHE A 13 -0.54 5.07 20.87
C PHE A 13 -1.53 5.09 22.04
N GLU A 14 -1.84 6.30 22.52
CA GLU A 14 -2.82 6.55 23.59
C GLU A 14 -4.23 6.04 23.25
N GLY A 15 -4.58 5.96 21.96
CA GLY A 15 -5.89 5.49 21.51
C GLY A 15 -5.94 5.03 20.05
N PRO A 16 -7.05 4.37 19.65
CA PRO A 16 -7.22 3.81 18.32
C PRO A 16 -7.32 4.88 17.22
N GLU A 17 -7.78 6.10 17.55
CA GLU A 17 -7.77 7.24 16.62
C GLU A 17 -6.34 7.67 16.28
N ALA A 18 -5.48 7.83 17.28
CA ALA A 18 -4.08 8.20 17.07
C ALA A 18 -3.33 7.12 16.26
N ALA A 19 -3.58 5.83 16.54
CA ALA A 19 -3.06 4.74 15.73
C ALA A 19 -3.59 4.76 14.27
N THR A 20 -4.80 5.28 14.07
CA THR A 20 -5.39 5.45 12.73
C THR A 20 -4.75 6.60 11.98
N ALA A 21 -4.57 7.74 12.62
CA ALA A 21 -3.83 8.86 12.05
C ALA A 21 -2.37 8.48 11.70
N ALA A 22 -1.74 7.65 12.53
CA ALA A 22 -0.38 7.17 12.28
C ALA A 22 -0.26 6.28 11.04
N ALA A 23 -1.34 5.60 10.61
CA ALA A 23 -1.33 4.80 9.38
C ALA A 23 -1.10 5.68 8.13
N SER A 24 -1.48 6.97 8.18
CA SER A 24 -1.19 7.94 7.13
C SER A 24 0.30 8.29 7.00
N LEU A 25 1.12 7.89 7.97
CA LEU A 25 2.58 8.04 7.90
C LEU A 25 3.26 6.94 7.08
N ASP A 26 2.52 5.93 6.60
CA ASP A 26 3.09 4.93 5.71
C ASP A 26 3.65 5.57 4.42
N ALA A 27 4.91 5.28 4.14
CA ALA A 27 5.77 5.85 3.11
C ALA A 27 6.05 7.36 3.17
N MET A 28 5.87 7.96 4.34
CA MET A 28 6.52 9.24 4.61
C MET A 28 8.04 9.07 4.61
N PRO A 29 8.80 9.96 3.95
CA PRO A 29 10.25 9.97 4.03
C PRO A 29 10.68 10.42 5.44
N PHE A 30 11.40 9.57 6.15
CA PHE A 30 11.93 9.85 7.48
C PHE A 30 13.40 9.44 7.54
N ALA A 31 14.30 10.37 7.87
CA ALA A 31 15.73 10.11 7.97
C ALA A 31 16.34 9.37 6.75
N GLY A 32 15.84 9.66 5.54
CA GLY A 32 16.31 9.03 4.30
C GLY A 32 15.72 7.63 4.01
N VAL A 33 14.75 7.16 4.81
CA VAL A 33 14.02 5.91 4.56
C VAL A 33 12.51 6.17 4.50
N MET A 34 11.80 5.46 3.61
CA MET A 34 10.33 5.49 3.62
C MET A 34 9.83 4.63 4.77
N LEU A 35 9.06 5.23 5.69
CA LEU A 35 8.45 4.51 6.79
C LEU A 35 7.49 3.43 6.28
N ARG A 36 7.44 2.28 6.95
CA ARG A 36 6.42 1.27 6.73
C ARG A 36 5.57 1.13 7.99
N VAL A 37 4.41 1.77 7.99
CA VAL A 37 3.48 1.73 9.10
C VAL A 37 2.41 0.71 8.76
N LYS A 38 2.47 -0.43 9.44
CA LYS A 38 1.48 -1.49 9.31
C LYS A 38 0.76 -1.70 10.62
N ARG A 39 -0.55 -1.95 10.55
CA ARG A 39 -1.26 -2.50 11.70
C ARG A 39 -0.91 -3.98 11.88
N PRO A 40 -0.85 -4.47 13.12
CA PRO A 40 -0.71 -5.91 13.39
C PRO A 40 -1.82 -6.69 12.66
N ARG A 41 -1.48 -7.91 12.22
CA ARG A 41 -2.41 -8.82 11.52
C ARG A 41 -3.68 -9.15 12.31
N GLU A 42 -3.64 -8.93 13.62
CA GLU A 42 -4.68 -9.29 14.59
C GLU A 42 -5.47 -8.06 15.08
N TYR A 43 -5.23 -6.88 14.51
CA TYR A 43 -5.93 -5.67 14.91
C TYR A 43 -7.37 -5.67 14.40
N VAL A 44 -8.32 -5.86 15.32
CA VAL A 44 -9.75 -5.66 15.06
C VAL A 44 -10.10 -4.21 15.41
N PRO A 45 -10.41 -3.33 14.43
CA PRO A 45 -10.80 -1.97 14.73
C PRO A 45 -12.11 -1.96 15.54
N PRO A 46 -12.23 -1.10 16.57
CA PRO A 46 -13.52 -0.88 17.21
C PRO A 46 -14.51 -0.29 16.17
N PRO A 47 -15.82 -0.54 16.31
CA PRO A 47 -16.83 -0.10 15.35
C PRO A 47 -16.86 1.42 15.12
N SER A 48 -16.36 2.22 16.07
CA SER A 48 -16.21 3.68 15.89
C SER A 48 -15.03 4.07 14.97
N ALA A 49 -13.99 3.24 14.87
CA ALA A 49 -12.80 3.52 14.05
C ALA A 49 -12.96 3.12 12.58
N VAL A 50 -13.84 2.15 12.28
CA VAL A 50 -14.21 1.81 10.89
C VAL A 50 -14.97 2.94 10.20
N ALA A 51 -15.73 3.76 10.95
CA ALA A 51 -16.37 4.96 10.41
C ALA A 51 -15.35 6.05 10.01
N ALA A 52 -14.26 6.19 10.76
CA ALA A 52 -13.18 7.13 10.44
C ALA A 52 -12.24 6.64 9.32
N MET A 53 -12.19 5.33 9.04
CA MET A 53 -11.51 4.80 7.84
C MET A 53 -12.28 5.07 6.54
N ALA A 54 -13.56 5.44 6.63
CA ALA A 54 -14.41 5.73 5.47
C ALA A 54 -14.22 7.17 4.93
N THR A 55 -13.52 8.05 5.65
CA THR A 55 -13.08 9.33 5.09
C THR A 55 -11.84 9.08 4.24
N GLY A 56 -12.12 8.77 2.97
CA GLY A 56 -11.17 8.28 1.98
C GLY A 56 -9.90 9.10 1.85
N ALA A 57 -8.80 8.39 1.61
CA ALA A 57 -7.68 8.80 0.74
C ALA A 57 -6.55 7.78 0.75
N VAL A 58 -6.46 6.89 1.76
CA VAL A 58 -5.32 5.98 1.91
C VAL A 58 -5.72 4.58 1.46
N LEU A 59 -5.33 4.20 0.24
CA LEU A 59 -5.44 2.82 -0.23
C LEU A 59 -4.64 1.92 0.70
N ALA A 60 -5.18 0.75 1.03
CA ALA A 60 -4.48 -0.21 1.87
C ALA A 60 -3.17 -0.64 1.18
N ARG A 61 -2.04 -0.35 1.82
CA ARG A 61 -0.70 -0.71 1.33
C ARG A 61 -0.26 -2.13 1.69
N ASP A 62 -1.13 -2.84 2.39
CA ASP A 62 -1.10 -4.29 2.51
C ASP A 62 -2.23 -4.85 1.65
N VAL A 63 -1.87 -5.64 0.64
CA VAL A 63 -2.85 -6.34 -0.20
C VAL A 63 -2.98 -7.75 0.38
N PRO A 64 -4.14 -8.10 0.97
CA PRO A 64 -4.35 -9.44 1.50
C PRO A 64 -4.25 -10.46 0.36
N ASP A 65 -3.79 -11.67 0.70
CA ASP A 65 -3.69 -12.75 -0.28
C ASP A 65 -5.09 -13.33 -0.51
N VAL A 66 -5.75 -12.85 -1.56
CA VAL A 66 -7.11 -13.22 -1.95
C VAL A 66 -7.11 -13.58 -3.44
N PRO A 67 -8.06 -14.40 -3.93
CA PRO A 67 -8.08 -14.84 -5.33
C PRO A 67 -8.19 -13.69 -6.35
N HIS A 68 -8.69 -12.52 -5.95
CA HIS A 68 -8.84 -11.34 -6.81
C HIS A 68 -7.65 -10.37 -6.74
N LYS A 69 -6.52 -10.82 -6.19
CA LYS A 69 -5.30 -10.03 -6.11
C LYS A 69 -4.66 -9.91 -7.49
N VAL A 70 -4.47 -8.68 -7.93
CA VAL A 70 -3.83 -8.36 -9.21
C VAL A 70 -2.34 -8.16 -9.00
N PHE A 71 -1.55 -8.83 -9.83
CA PHE A 71 -0.12 -8.54 -9.97
C PHE A 71 0.09 -7.62 -11.17
N VAL A 72 0.76 -6.49 -10.92
CA VAL A 72 1.08 -5.50 -11.94
C VAL A 72 2.59 -5.50 -12.10
N GLY A 73 3.08 -6.09 -13.17
CA GLY A 73 4.50 -6.10 -13.54
C GLY A 73 4.81 -5.12 -14.67
N GLY A 74 6.09 -4.87 -14.93
CA GLY A 74 6.51 -3.97 -16.01
C GLY A 74 6.30 -2.48 -15.71
N ILE A 75 6.10 -2.15 -14.44
CA ILE A 75 5.97 -0.75 -14.00
C ILE A 75 7.33 -0.08 -14.17
N ASP A 76 7.36 1.08 -14.83
CA ASP A 76 8.59 1.86 -14.95
C ASP A 76 9.12 2.20 -13.55
N ASN A 77 10.42 1.97 -13.35
CA ASN A 77 11.03 2.18 -12.05
C ASN A 77 11.00 3.67 -11.61
N GLN A 78 10.73 4.60 -12.53
CA GLN A 78 10.51 6.02 -12.28
C GLN A 78 9.11 6.38 -11.77
N LEU A 79 8.13 5.48 -11.91
CA LEU A 79 6.79 5.77 -11.45
C LEU A 79 6.73 5.74 -9.92
N SER A 80 6.17 6.79 -9.35
CA SER A 80 5.90 6.86 -7.92
C SER A 80 4.62 6.07 -7.59
N TYR A 81 4.42 5.77 -6.30
CA TYR A 81 3.19 5.10 -5.85
C TYR A 81 1.93 5.81 -6.36
N ASP A 82 1.93 7.14 -6.32
CA ASP A 82 0.79 7.96 -6.75
C ASP A 82 0.52 7.84 -8.24
N GLU A 83 1.56 7.86 -9.07
CA GLU A 83 1.44 7.65 -10.53
C GLU A 83 0.89 6.26 -10.84
N VAL A 84 1.46 5.22 -10.22
CA VAL A 84 0.99 3.82 -10.38
C VAL A 84 -0.47 3.69 -9.95
N ARG A 85 -0.82 4.34 -8.84
CA ARG A 85 -2.19 4.41 -8.33
C ARG A 85 -3.11 5.05 -9.36
N GLN A 86 -2.78 6.22 -9.88
CA GLN A 86 -3.62 6.93 -10.84
C GLN A 86 -3.86 6.10 -12.10
N ILE A 87 -2.81 5.45 -12.62
CA ILE A 87 -2.93 4.55 -13.77
C ILE A 87 -3.91 3.42 -13.47
N LEU A 88 -3.77 2.76 -12.31
CA LEU A 88 -4.66 1.68 -11.90
C LEU A 88 -6.10 2.15 -11.63
N GLU A 89 -6.27 3.36 -11.11
CA GLU A 89 -7.57 4.00 -10.87
C GLU A 89 -8.30 4.35 -12.17
N THR A 90 -7.60 4.57 -13.30
CA THR A 90 -8.26 4.73 -14.61
C THR A 90 -8.96 3.45 -15.10
N ALA A 91 -8.55 2.29 -14.58
CA ALA A 91 -9.19 1.02 -14.87
C ALA A 91 -10.38 0.74 -13.93
N GLY A 92 -10.35 1.25 -12.69
CA GLY A 92 -11.45 1.13 -11.73
C GLY A 92 -11.06 1.52 -10.30
N PRO A 93 -12.04 1.63 -9.39
CA PRO A 93 -11.78 2.00 -7.99
C PRO A 93 -10.95 0.92 -7.29
N LEU A 94 -9.83 1.32 -6.69
CA LEU A 94 -8.96 0.44 -5.92
C LEU A 94 -9.42 0.32 -4.46
N ALA A 95 -9.36 -0.89 -3.91
CA ALA A 95 -9.47 -1.14 -2.48
C ALA A 95 -8.09 -1.15 -1.79
N ALA A 96 -7.08 -1.70 -2.46
CA ALA A 96 -5.73 -1.82 -1.92
C ALA A 96 -4.69 -1.69 -3.03
N LEU A 97 -3.54 -1.08 -2.72
CA LEU A 97 -2.42 -0.97 -3.64
C LEU A 97 -1.13 -0.99 -2.84
N ASN A 98 -0.24 -1.90 -3.21
CA ASN A 98 1.06 -2.11 -2.60
C ASN A 98 2.15 -2.11 -3.69
N LEU A 99 2.77 -0.94 -3.91
CA LEU A 99 3.95 -0.82 -4.74
C LEU A 99 5.18 -1.32 -3.98
N MET A 100 5.96 -2.21 -4.59
CA MET A 100 7.16 -2.71 -3.93
C MET A 100 8.27 -1.65 -3.92
N PRO A 101 8.78 -1.29 -2.72
CA PRO A 101 9.85 -0.33 -2.59
C PRO A 101 11.15 -0.90 -3.19
N PRO A 102 12.09 -0.02 -3.52
CA PRO A 102 13.37 -0.41 -4.06
C PRO A 102 14.13 -1.38 -3.15
N ARG A 103 14.96 -2.24 -3.75
CA ARG A 103 15.85 -3.16 -3.00
C ARG A 103 16.96 -2.43 -2.24
N TYR A 104 17.31 -1.23 -2.68
CA TYR A 104 18.36 -0.39 -2.13
C TYR A 104 17.88 1.06 -2.04
N PRO A 105 18.38 1.87 -1.09
CA PRO A 105 17.96 3.28 -0.93
C PRO A 105 18.24 4.15 -2.15
N ASP A 106 19.24 3.78 -2.97
CA ASP A 106 19.58 4.45 -4.24
C ASP A 106 18.90 3.80 -5.47
N SER A 107 18.22 2.67 -5.25
CA SER A 107 17.51 1.99 -6.33
C SER A 107 16.10 2.57 -6.48
N LYS A 108 15.62 2.47 -7.71
CA LYS A 108 14.26 2.81 -8.09
C LYS A 108 13.30 1.67 -7.72
N ASN A 109 11.98 1.88 -7.82
CA ASN A 109 10.97 0.89 -7.42
C ASN A 109 11.27 -0.49 -8.05
N ARG A 110 10.74 -1.57 -7.47
CA ARG A 110 11.06 -2.94 -7.91
C ARG A 110 10.50 -3.33 -9.29
N GLY A 111 9.75 -2.45 -9.95
CA GLY A 111 9.12 -2.67 -11.25
C GLY A 111 7.83 -3.49 -11.18
N TYR A 112 7.28 -3.69 -9.97
CA TYR A 112 6.01 -4.38 -9.78
C TYR A 112 5.24 -3.90 -8.55
N ALA A 113 3.92 -4.03 -8.62
CA ALA A 113 2.96 -3.73 -7.57
C ALA A 113 1.92 -4.83 -7.44
N PHE A 114 1.25 -4.86 -6.29
CA PHE A 114 0.03 -5.63 -6.09
C PHE A 114 -1.12 -4.67 -5.92
N ALA A 115 -2.24 -4.95 -6.56
CA ALA A 115 -3.45 -4.14 -6.47
C ALA A 115 -4.66 -5.03 -6.17
N LEU A 116 -5.66 -4.44 -5.51
CA LEU A 116 -6.97 -5.02 -5.30
C LEU A 116 -8.01 -3.99 -5.72
N TYR A 117 -8.94 -4.36 -6.58
CA TYR A 117 -10.07 -3.52 -6.93
C TYR A 117 -11.16 -3.63 -5.86
N ALA A 118 -11.94 -2.56 -5.70
CA ALA A 118 -13.08 -2.52 -4.78
C ALA A 118 -14.14 -3.56 -5.15
N ASN A 119 -14.25 -3.87 -6.44
CA ASN A 119 -15.15 -4.88 -6.94
C ASN A 119 -14.36 -5.95 -7.73
N PRO A 120 -14.48 -7.24 -7.37
CA PRO A 120 -13.78 -8.32 -8.06
C PRO A 120 -14.25 -8.49 -9.52
N ALA A 121 -15.46 -8.04 -9.86
CA ALA A 121 -15.94 -8.09 -11.25
C ALA A 121 -15.16 -7.14 -12.18
N ASP A 122 -14.69 -6.01 -11.65
CA ASP A 122 -13.89 -5.02 -12.41
C ASP A 122 -12.43 -5.45 -12.56
N THR A 123 -11.99 -6.46 -11.79
CA THR A 123 -10.61 -6.94 -11.80
C THR A 123 -10.20 -7.51 -13.15
N ASP A 124 -11.05 -8.35 -13.75
CA ASP A 124 -10.78 -8.98 -15.05
C ASP A 124 -10.72 -7.93 -16.17
N ALA A 125 -11.68 -6.99 -16.17
CA ALA A 125 -11.72 -5.88 -17.12
C ALA A 125 -10.51 -4.94 -16.95
N ALA A 126 -10.09 -4.67 -15.72
CA ALA A 126 -8.92 -3.86 -15.44
C ALA A 126 -7.62 -4.55 -15.90
N ILE A 127 -7.49 -5.85 -15.69
CA ILE A 127 -6.36 -6.64 -16.21
C ILE A 127 -6.34 -6.58 -17.73
N ALA A 128 -7.47 -6.78 -18.41
CA ALA A 128 -7.55 -6.69 -19.87
C ALA A 128 -7.21 -5.28 -20.41
N LYS A 129 -7.51 -4.22 -19.65
CA LYS A 129 -7.15 -2.84 -20.01
C LYS A 129 -5.67 -2.52 -19.79
N LEU A 130 -5.08 -3.05 -18.73
CA LEU A 130 -3.72 -2.71 -18.28
C LEU A 130 -2.66 -3.69 -18.77
N SER A 131 -3.08 -4.89 -19.20
CA SER A 131 -2.21 -5.91 -19.79
C SER A 131 -2.09 -5.66 -21.29
N GLY A 132 -0.92 -5.19 -21.72
CA GLY A 132 -0.56 -4.95 -23.13
C GLY A 132 0.74 -5.65 -23.50
#